data_AF-A0A3B9JHK6-F1
#
_entry.id   AF-A0A3B9JHK6-F1
#
_cell.length_a   1.000
_cell.length_b   1.000
_cell.length_c   1.000
_cell.angle_alpha   90.00
_cell.angle_beta   90.00
_cell.angle_gamma   90.00
#
_symmetry.space_group_name_H-M   'P 1'
#
loop_
_entity.id
_entity.type
_entity.pdbx_description
1 polymer ?
#
loop_
_entity_poly.entity_id
_entity_poly.type
_entity_poly.pdbx_seq_one_letter_code
_entity_poly.pdbx_strand_id
1 'polypeptide(L)' 'MEMRRYVSIIGIILITIILFGCSFNYDEIDNKDYYVSKEGDDKNPGTFDEPWQTIQKAAESLKA' A
#
# COMPACT_ATOMS: atom_id res chain seq x y z
N MET A 1 -7.83 2.20 -48.68
CA MET A 1 -8.73 2.79 -47.65
C MET A 1 -8.75 1.93 -46.38
N GLU A 2 -8.81 0.60 -46.49
CA GLU A 2 -8.79 -0.35 -45.36
C GLU A 2 -7.55 -0.26 -44.44
N MET A 3 -6.34 -0.11 -44.99
CA MET A 3 -5.09 -0.12 -44.20
C MET A 3 -5.02 1.00 -43.16
N ARG A 4 -5.55 2.19 -43.46
CA ARG A 4 -5.60 3.31 -42.51
C ARG A 4 -6.59 3.05 -41.37
N ARG A 5 -7.68 2.33 -41.67
CA ARG A 5 -8.70 1.92 -40.68
C ARG A 5 -8.14 0.89 -39.69
N TYR A 6 -7.35 -0.08 -40.17
CA TYR A 6 -6.68 -1.06 -39.32
C TYR A 6 -5.67 -0.44 -38.36
N VAL A 7 -4.86 0.52 -38.83
CA VAL A 7 -3.90 1.23 -37.97
C VAL A 7 -4.61 1.99 -36.85
N SER A 8 -5.73 2.65 -37.15
CA SER A 8 -6.54 3.33 -36.13
C SER A 8 -7.16 2.38 -35.11
N ILE A 9 -7.70 1.24 -35.56
CA ILE A 9 -8.30 0.23 -34.66
C ILE A 9 -7.24 -0.38 -33.73
N ILE A 10 -6.07 -0.74 -34.26
CA ILE A 10 -4.96 -1.28 -33.47
C ILE A 10 -4.49 -0.24 -32.43
N GLY A 11 -4.38 1.02 -32.82
CA GLY A 11 -4.02 2.10 -31.88
C GLY A 11 -5.03 2.25 -30.74
N ILE A 12 -6.33 2.18 -31.02
CA ILE A 12 -7.39 2.26 -30.00
C ILE A 12 -7.33 1.05 -29.06
N ILE A 13 -7.14 -0.16 -29.60
CA ILE A 13 -7.03 -1.39 -28.81
C ILE A 13 -5.84 -1.31 -27.85
N LEU A 14 -4.68 -0.88 -28.34
CA LEU A 14 -3.48 -0.73 -27.52
C LEU A 14 -3.68 0.31 -26.40
N ILE A 15 -4.32 1.45 -26.72
CA ILE A 15 -4.67 2.48 -25.72
C ILE A 15 -5.62 1.93 -24.66
N THR A 16 -6.65 1.17 -25.04
CA THR A 16 -7.58 0.57 -24.08
C THR A 16 -6.92 -0.46 -23.18
N ILE A 17 -5.98 -1.25 -23.70
CA ILE A 17 -5.21 -2.23 -22.91
C ILE A 17 -4.29 -1.52 -21.92
N ILE A 18 -3.68 -0.40 -22.31
CA ILE A 18 -2.83 0.38 -21.40
C ILE A 18 -3.65 1.05 -20.30
N LEU A 19 -4.83 1.59 -20.63
CA LEU A 19 -5.70 2.30 -19.69
C LEU A 19 -6.46 1.38 -18.72
N PHE A 20 -6.78 0.14 -19.13
CA PHE A 20 -7.56 -0.82 -18.32
C PHE A 20 -6.75 -2.04 -17.85
N GLY A 21 -5.58 -2.32 -18.42
CA GLY A 21 -4.81 -3.55 -18.17
C GLY A 21 -3.72 -3.43 -17.11
N CYS A 22 -3.36 -2.23 -16.66
CA CYS A 22 -2.39 -2.05 -15.59
C CYS A 22 -3.11 -1.93 -14.24
N SER A 23 -3.25 -3.05 -13.53
CA SER A 23 -3.43 -3.00 -12.07
C SER A 23 -2.09 -2.66 -11.45
N PHE A 24 -1.92 -1.42 -11.01
CA PHE A 24 -0.78 -1.03 -10.19
C PHE A 24 -1.02 -1.58 -8.79
N ASN A 25 -0.37 -2.68 -8.44
CA ASN A 25 -0.20 -3.04 -7.04
C ASN A 25 0.78 -2.02 -6.46
N TYR A 26 0.25 -0.90 -6.01
CA TYR A 26 1.02 -0.02 -5.13
C TYR A 26 1.05 -0.75 -3.80
N ASP A 27 2.21 -1.31 -3.44
CA ASP A 27 2.48 -1.57 -2.03
C ASP A 27 2.45 -0.20 -1.38
N GLU A 28 1.29 0.16 -0.84
CA GLU A 28 1.20 1.26 0.09
C GLU A 28 2.15 0.89 1.21
N ILE A 29 3.29 1.58 1.25
CA ILE A 29 4.17 1.51 2.40
C ILE A 29 3.32 2.07 3.54
N ASP A 30 2.70 1.16 4.29
CA ASP A 30 1.96 1.46 5.50
C ASP A 30 2.99 2.01 6.50
N ASN A 31 3.24 3.31 6.43
CA ASN A 31 4.04 4.06 7.38
C ASN A 31 3.20 4.21 8.65
N LYS A 32 2.98 3.08 9.32
CA LYS A 32 2.17 3.00 10.51
C LYS A 32 3.00 3.46 11.70
N ASP A 33 2.59 4.59 12.28
CA ASP A 33 3.16 5.09 13.52
C ASP A 33 2.69 4.23 14.69
N TYR A 34 3.63 3.89 15.59
CA TYR A 34 3.34 3.17 16.83
C TYR A 34 3.83 3.96 18.03
N TYR A 35 3.05 3.93 19.12
CA TYR A 35 3.29 4.74 20.30
C TYR A 35 3.66 3.89 21.52
N VAL A 36 4.56 4.43 22.35
CA VAL A 36 5.05 3.80 23.59
C VAL A 36 4.96 4.80 24.73
N SER A 37 4.39 4.38 25.87
CA SER A 37 4.24 5.19 27.09
C SER A 37 4.51 4.32 28.32
N LYS A 38 5.01 4.92 29.40
CA LYS A 38 5.28 4.19 30.65
C LYS A 38 4.01 3.69 31.33
N GLU A 39 2.87 4.31 31.02
CA GLU A 39 1.55 4.02 31.54
C GLU A 39 0.73 3.09 30.62
N GLY A 40 1.27 2.70 29.47
CA GLY A 40 0.63 1.78 28.51
C GLY A 40 0.65 0.31 28.95
N ASP A 41 0.22 -0.58 28.05
CA ASP A 41 0.24 -2.04 28.22
C ASP A 41 0.70 -2.70 26.91
N ASP A 42 1.62 -3.68 26.97
CA ASP A 42 2.10 -4.41 25.77
C ASP A 42 1.06 -5.33 25.12
N LYS A 43 -0.13 -5.46 25.73
CA LYS A 43 -1.32 -6.06 25.12
C LYS A 43 -2.11 -5.09 24.23
N ASN A 44 -1.87 -3.80 24.34
CA ASN A 44 -2.54 -2.79 23.52
C ASN A 44 -2.15 -2.90 22.04
N PRO A 45 -2.92 -2.29 21.12
CA PRO A 45 -2.59 -2.28 19.70
C PRO A 45 -1.41 -1.36 19.32
N GLY A 46 -0.91 -0.52 20.22
CA GLY A 46 0.19 0.41 19.96
C GLY A 46 -0.24 1.70 19.25
N THR A 47 -1.52 2.06 19.37
CA THR A 47 -2.09 3.31 18.85
C THR A 47 -1.79 4.48 19.81
N PHE A 48 -2.12 5.70 19.40
CA PHE A 48 -1.96 6.87 20.25
C PHE A 48 -2.79 6.76 21.55
N ASP A 49 -4.03 6.31 21.45
CA ASP A 49 -4.96 6.17 22.60
C ASP A 49 -4.64 4.93 23.46
N GLU A 50 -4.10 3.88 22.85
CA GLU A 50 -3.73 2.63 23.51
C GLU A 50 -2.27 2.27 23.16
N PRO A 51 -1.30 2.96 23.78
CA PRO A 51 0.11 2.77 23.48
C PRO A 51 0.63 1.48 24.12
N TRP A 52 1.72 0.95 23.56
CA TRP A 52 2.49 -0.11 24.21
C TRP A 52 3.22 0.43 25.43
N GLN A 53 3.58 -0.48 26.34
CA GLN A 53 4.33 -0.12 27.54
C GLN A 53 5.83 -0.06 27.28
N THR A 54 6.35 -0.97 26.43
CA THR A 54 7.79 -1.15 26.24
C THR A 54 8.24 -0.90 24.81
N ILE A 55 9.47 -0.38 24.68
CA ILE A 55 10.12 -0.25 23.38
C ILE A 55 10.50 -1.63 22.81
N GLN A 56 10.67 -2.63 23.66
CA GLN A 56 10.95 -4.01 23.25
C GLN A 56 9.79 -4.60 22.46
N LYS A 57 8.54 -4.38 22.91
CA LYS A 57 7.33 -4.76 22.17
C LYS A 57 7.32 -4.18 20.75
N ALA A 58 7.70 -2.91 20.61
CA ALA A 58 7.82 -2.27 19.30
C ALA A 58 8.89 -2.94 18.43
N ALA A 59 10.08 -3.17 18.99
CA ALA A 59 11.18 -3.81 18.26
C ALA A 59 10.86 -5.24 17.80
N GLU A 60 10.01 -5.97 18.52
CA GLU A 60 9.56 -7.31 18.14
C GLU A 60 8.43 -7.29 17.10
N SER A 61 7.54 -6.30 17.17
CA SER A 61 6.37 -6.20 16.29
C SER A 61 6.69 -5.62 14.91
N LEU A 62 7.79 -4.84 14.81
CA LEU A 62 8.20 -4.14 13.58
C LEU A 62 9.33 -4.86 12.82
N LYS A 63 9.71 -6.06 13.24
CA LYS A 63 10.69 -6.85 12.49
C LYS A 63 10.07 -7.35 11.18
N ALA A 64 10.73 -7.00 10.08
CA ALA A 64 10.51 -7.54 8.74
C ALA A 64 10.90 -9.03 8.65
#